data_AF-A0A0B4KIB9-F1
#
_entry.id   AF-A0A0B4KIB9-F1
#
_cell.length_a   1.000
_cell.length_b   1.000
_cell.length_c   1.000
_cell.angle_alpha   90.00
_cell.angle_beta   90.00
_cell.angle_gamma   90.00
#
_symmetry.space_group_name_H-M   'P 1'
#
loop_
_entity.id
_entity.type
_entity.pdbx_description
1 polymer ?
#
loop_
_entity_poly.entity_id
_entity_poly.type
_entity_poly.pdbx_seq_one_letter_code
_entity_poly.pdbx_strand_id
1 'polypeptide(L)'
;LRLHPVAPLLAPHCPSETCTVGGYTIPKGSRVLVNAWAIHRDPSNWEDPLDFDPDRFLPGKWDYSGRDFNYLPFGSGRRICVGIGMAEKMVVYTLATLLHSFDWKLPQGEE
;
A
#
# COMPACT_ATOMS: atom_id res chain seq x y z
N LEU A 1 5.65 -1.82 2.37
CA LEU A 1 4.39 -1.85 1.58
C LEU A 1 4.13 -0.55 0.82
N ARG A 2 4.56 0.62 1.32
CA ARG A 2 4.47 1.91 0.59
C ARG A 2 5.24 1.89 -0.73
N LEU A 3 6.56 1.63 -0.68
CA LEU A 3 7.40 1.67 -1.86
C LEU A 3 7.08 0.51 -2.81
N HIS A 4 6.84 -0.69 -2.30
CA HIS A 4 6.49 -1.86 -3.11
C HIS A 4 5.10 -2.39 -2.72
N PRO A 5 4.01 -1.76 -3.20
CA PRO A 5 2.67 -2.27 -2.95
C PRO A 5 2.43 -3.53 -3.80
N VAL A 6 1.97 -4.61 -3.17
CA VAL A 6 1.68 -5.88 -3.87
C VAL A 6 0.59 -5.69 -4.94
N ALA A 7 -0.39 -4.82 -4.67
CA ALA A 7 -1.44 -4.45 -5.60
C ALA A 7 -1.38 -2.94 -5.91
N PRO A 8 -0.55 -2.49 -6.88
CA PRO A 8 -0.33 -1.06 -7.14
C PRO A 8 -1.58 -0.29 -7.57
N LEU A 9 -2.57 -0.98 -8.17
CA LEU A 9 -3.86 -0.43 -8.59
C LEU A 9 -5.06 -0.91 -7.75
N LEU A 10 -4.78 -1.63 -6.65
CA LEU A 10 -5.77 -2.33 -5.82
C LEU A 10 -6.71 -3.25 -6.63
N ALA A 11 -7.74 -3.80 -5.96
CA ALA A 11 -8.80 -4.52 -6.64
C ALA A 11 -9.71 -3.52 -7.39
N PRO A 12 -10.15 -3.80 -8.63
CA PRO A 12 -11.07 -2.93 -9.34
C PRO A 12 -12.40 -2.74 -8.59
N HIS A 13 -12.87 -1.50 -8.56
CA HIS A 13 -14.20 -1.14 -8.06
C HIS A 13 -15.17 -0.91 -9.23
N CYS A 14 -16.47 -1.00 -8.93
CA CYS A 14 -17.55 -0.78 -9.89
C CYS A 14 -18.74 -0.13 -9.16
N PRO A 15 -19.18 1.06 -9.58
CA PRO A 15 -20.29 1.75 -8.93
C PRO A 15 -21.63 1.09 -9.32
N SER A 16 -22.50 0.90 -8.32
CA SER A 16 -23.84 0.30 -8.50
C SER A 16 -24.84 1.24 -9.19
N GLU A 17 -24.54 2.52 -9.21
CA GLU A 17 -25.31 3.60 -9.83
C GLU A 17 -24.38 4.69 -10.36
N THR A 18 -24.87 5.52 -11.28
CA THR A 18 -24.11 6.68 -11.77
C THR A 18 -23.90 7.66 -10.61
N CYS A 19 -22.67 8.07 -10.37
CA CYS A 19 -22.32 8.95 -9.26
C CYS A 19 -21.39 10.08 -9.70
N THR A 20 -21.12 11.03 -8.81
CA THR A 20 -20.14 12.11 -9.04
C THR A 20 -18.94 11.94 -8.12
N VAL A 21 -17.73 11.97 -8.67
CA VAL A 21 -16.47 11.90 -7.91
C VAL A 21 -15.55 13.01 -8.41
N GLY A 22 -15.07 13.88 -7.51
CA GLY A 22 -14.19 14.99 -7.88
C GLY A 22 -14.79 15.95 -8.91
N GLY A 23 -16.13 16.08 -8.95
CA GLY A 23 -16.85 16.88 -9.95
C GLY A 23 -17.12 16.16 -11.29
N TYR A 24 -16.64 14.92 -11.47
CA TYR A 24 -16.86 14.14 -12.69
C TYR A 24 -17.98 13.12 -12.52
N THR A 25 -18.83 13.01 -13.54
CA THR A 25 -19.85 11.95 -13.62
C THR A 25 -19.19 10.62 -13.96
N ILE A 26 -19.32 9.65 -13.07
CA ILE A 26 -18.88 8.26 -13.25
C ILE A 26 -20.12 7.40 -13.53
N PRO A 27 -20.28 6.86 -14.75
CA PRO A 27 -21.42 6.01 -15.08
C PRO A 27 -21.49 4.74 -14.23
N LYS A 28 -22.72 4.26 -13.99
CA LYS A 28 -22.97 2.91 -13.45
C LYS A 28 -22.21 1.87 -14.27
N GLY A 29 -21.56 0.92 -13.61
CA GLY A 29 -20.86 -0.18 -14.28
C GLY A 29 -19.42 0.16 -14.73
N SER A 30 -18.96 1.40 -14.56
CA SER A 30 -17.58 1.76 -14.89
C SER A 30 -16.57 1.00 -14.04
N ARG A 31 -15.44 0.63 -14.64
CA ARG A 31 -14.30 0.08 -13.90
C ARG A 31 -13.50 1.24 -13.29
N VAL A 32 -13.37 1.24 -11.96
CA VAL A 32 -12.59 2.23 -11.21
C VAL A 32 -11.37 1.56 -10.61
N LEU A 33 -10.19 2.14 -10.84
CA LEU A 33 -8.92 1.69 -10.28
C LEU A 33 -8.37 2.78 -9.36
N VAL A 34 -7.86 2.38 -8.21
CA VAL A 34 -7.23 3.29 -7.26
C VAL A 34 -5.73 3.12 -7.39
N ASN A 35 -5.03 4.15 -7.87
CA ASN A 35 -3.58 4.10 -8.08
C ASN A 35 -2.83 4.31 -6.75
N ALA A 36 -2.86 3.30 -5.89
CA ALA A 36 -2.15 3.31 -4.61
C ALA A 36 -0.64 3.52 -4.80
N TRP A 37 -0.05 2.98 -5.87
CA TRP A 37 1.36 3.18 -6.19
C TRP A 37 1.74 4.66 -6.37
N ALA A 38 0.89 5.42 -7.08
CA ALA A 38 1.10 6.85 -7.29
C ALA A 38 0.91 7.63 -5.98
N ILE A 39 -0.17 7.36 -5.24
CA ILE A 39 -0.45 7.99 -3.94
C ILE A 39 0.71 7.77 -2.96
N HIS A 40 1.24 6.55 -2.88
CA HIS A 40 2.34 6.19 -2.00
C HIS A 40 3.66 6.86 -2.37
N ARG A 41 3.78 7.46 -3.56
CA ARG A 41 4.98 8.14 -4.07
C ARG A 41 4.77 9.64 -4.27
N ASP A 42 3.62 10.17 -3.87
CA ASP A 42 3.33 11.57 -4.07
C ASP A 42 4.20 12.43 -3.13
N PRO A 43 5.09 13.29 -3.67
CA PRO A 43 5.94 14.16 -2.86
C PRO A 43 5.15 15.18 -2.04
N SER A 44 3.87 15.43 -2.34
CA SER A 44 3.03 16.29 -1.50
C SER A 44 2.67 15.64 -0.15
N ASN A 45 2.76 14.30 -0.06
CA ASN A 45 2.37 13.52 1.11
C ASN A 45 3.57 12.79 1.75
N TRP A 46 4.63 12.56 0.99
CA TRP A 46 5.80 11.78 1.39
C TRP A 46 7.08 12.55 1.07
N GLU A 47 7.82 12.95 2.11
CA GLU A 47 9.20 13.45 1.97
C GLU A 47 10.10 12.34 1.42
N ASP A 48 10.96 12.67 0.45
CA ASP A 48 11.82 11.73 -0.28
C ASP A 48 11.08 10.42 -0.67
N PRO A 49 10.04 10.51 -1.51
CA PRO A 49 9.08 9.43 -1.71
C PRO A 49 9.68 8.19 -2.37
N LEU A 50 10.85 8.30 -3.00
CA LEU A 50 11.50 7.18 -3.66
C LEU A 50 12.47 6.43 -2.73
N ASP A 51 12.82 7.02 -1.60
CA ASP A 51 13.78 6.44 -0.69
C ASP A 51 13.17 5.31 0.15
N PHE A 52 13.95 4.24 0.29
CA PHE A 52 13.63 3.17 1.23
C PHE A 52 14.11 3.56 2.63
N ASP A 53 13.25 4.29 3.33
CA ASP A 53 13.46 4.70 4.70
C ASP A 53 12.35 4.11 5.59
N PRO A 54 12.64 3.08 6.42
CA PRO A 54 11.70 2.55 7.40
C PRO A 54 11.42 3.50 8.58
N ASP A 55 12.36 4.39 8.94
CA ASP A 55 12.30 5.18 10.17
C ASP A 55 11.17 6.22 10.15
N ARG A 56 10.75 6.67 8.96
CA ARG A 56 9.54 7.50 8.79
C ARG A 56 8.27 6.91 9.41
N PHE A 57 8.23 5.59 9.65
CA PHE A 57 7.08 4.91 10.24
C PHE A 57 7.15 4.80 11.78
N LEU A 58 8.30 5.05 12.41
CA LEU A 58 8.50 4.96 13.86
C LEU A 58 7.62 5.90 14.71
N PRO A 59 7.29 7.14 14.27
CA PRO A 59 6.51 8.07 15.10
C PRO A 59 5.06 7.64 15.37
N GLY A 60 4.63 6.45 14.97
CA GLY A 60 3.28 5.93 15.21
C GLY A 60 2.18 6.68 14.45
N LYS A 61 2.54 7.47 13.45
CA LYS A 61 1.61 8.34 12.70
C LYS A 61 0.80 7.63 11.61
N TRP A 62 1.20 6.43 11.22
CA TRP A 62 0.74 5.82 9.98
C TRP A 62 -0.23 4.68 10.22
N ASP A 63 -1.41 4.79 9.63
CA ASP A 63 -2.53 3.89 9.86
C ASP A 63 -2.90 3.14 8.57
N TYR A 64 -2.64 1.82 8.53
CA TYR A 64 -3.05 0.97 7.40
C TYR A 64 -4.44 0.34 7.56
N SER A 65 -5.26 0.79 8.53
CA SER A 65 -6.66 0.37 8.69
C SER A 65 -7.61 0.93 7.62
N GLY A 66 -7.06 1.69 6.66
CA GLY A 66 -7.82 2.30 5.55
C GLY A 66 -8.42 3.66 5.90
N ARG A 67 -8.04 4.27 7.02
CA ARG A 67 -8.45 5.63 7.42
C ARG A 67 -7.48 6.72 6.94
N ASP A 68 -6.22 6.37 6.72
CA ASP A 68 -5.24 7.25 6.11
C ASP A 68 -5.18 7.00 4.59
N PHE A 69 -5.66 7.98 3.82
CA PHE A 69 -5.68 7.87 2.35
C PHE A 69 -4.32 8.11 1.70
N ASN A 70 -3.33 8.62 2.44
CA ASN A 70 -1.95 8.72 1.96
C ASN A 70 -1.23 7.36 2.01
N TYR A 71 -1.74 6.42 2.82
CA TYR A 71 -1.18 5.09 3.00
C TYR A 71 -2.24 3.98 2.92
N LEU A 72 -2.55 3.56 1.70
CA LEU A 72 -3.52 2.50 1.37
C LEU A 72 -2.94 1.13 0.92
N PRO A 73 -2.06 0.45 1.69
CA PRO A 73 -1.47 -0.82 1.26
C PRO A 73 -2.49 -1.97 1.16
N PHE A 74 -3.65 -1.84 1.83
CA PHE A 74 -4.70 -2.85 1.89
C PHE A 74 -6.07 -2.36 1.40
N GLY A 75 -6.10 -1.19 0.76
CA GLY A 75 -7.33 -0.50 0.38
C GLY A 75 -8.06 0.14 1.56
N SER A 76 -9.35 0.41 1.40
CA SER A 76 -10.17 1.11 2.39
C SER A 76 -11.66 0.72 2.27
N GLY A 77 -12.44 1.08 3.28
CA GLY A 77 -13.90 0.99 3.28
C GLY A 77 -14.43 -0.44 3.23
N ARG A 78 -15.63 -0.60 2.65
CA ARG A 78 -16.39 -1.87 2.65
C ARG A 78 -15.66 -3.05 1.99
N ARG A 79 -14.64 -2.78 1.17
CA ARG A 79 -13.88 -3.79 0.41
C ARG A 79 -12.40 -3.83 0.80
N ILE A 80 -12.07 -3.30 1.98
CA ILE A 80 -10.73 -3.43 2.56
C ILE A 80 -10.35 -4.91 2.70
N CYS A 81 -9.06 -5.20 2.57
CA CYS A 81 -8.54 -6.55 2.69
C CYS A 81 -8.92 -7.18 4.06
N VAL A 82 -9.62 -8.30 4.03
CA VAL A 82 -9.93 -9.08 5.25
C VAL A 82 -8.71 -9.82 5.81
N GLY A 83 -7.65 -9.94 5.01
CA GLY A 83 -6.42 -10.65 5.36
C GLY A 83 -5.35 -9.83 6.08
N ILE A 84 -5.62 -8.57 6.45
CA ILE A 84 -4.63 -7.67 7.08
C ILE A 84 -3.93 -8.34 8.27
N GLY A 85 -4.70 -8.87 9.22
CA GLY A 85 -4.14 -9.47 10.43
C GLY A 85 -3.32 -10.74 10.18
N MET A 86 -3.58 -11.47 9.09
CA MET A 86 -2.74 -12.58 8.67
C MET A 86 -1.46 -12.08 8.01
N ALA A 87 -1.58 -11.12 7.08
CA ALA A 87 -0.44 -10.55 6.35
C ALA A 87 0.57 -9.91 7.31
N GLU A 88 0.09 -9.14 8.29
CA GLU A 88 0.92 -8.50 9.31
C GLU A 88 1.80 -9.52 10.04
N LYS A 89 1.18 -10.59 10.57
CA LYS A 89 1.91 -11.65 11.27
C LYS A 89 2.87 -12.37 10.31
N MET A 90 2.39 -12.82 9.16
CA MET A 90 3.20 -13.61 8.24
C MET A 90 4.43 -12.86 7.75
N VAL A 91 4.28 -11.59 7.34
CA VAL A 91 5.39 -10.78 6.83
C VAL A 91 6.41 -10.52 7.93
N VAL A 92 5.95 -10.10 9.12
CA VAL A 92 6.84 -9.80 10.25
C VAL A 92 7.60 -11.05 10.69
N TYR A 93 6.90 -12.18 10.92
CA TYR A 93 7.55 -13.43 11.35
C TYR A 93 8.54 -13.96 10.32
N THR A 94 8.17 -13.96 9.03
CA THR A 94 9.04 -14.46 7.97
C THR A 94 10.30 -13.60 7.86
N LEU A 95 10.14 -12.28 7.81
CA LEU A 95 11.27 -11.36 7.70
C LEU A 95 12.17 -11.43 8.94
N ALA A 96 11.59 -11.43 10.15
CA ALA A 96 12.36 -11.52 11.39
C ALA A 96 13.15 -12.84 11.48
N THR A 97 12.54 -13.96 11.08
CA THR A 97 13.22 -15.27 11.08
C THR A 97 14.40 -15.27 10.10
N LEU A 98 14.21 -14.77 8.88
CA LEU A 98 15.25 -14.70 7.86
C LEU A 98 16.41 -13.78 8.26
N LEU A 99 16.11 -12.63 8.85
CA LEU A 99 17.13 -11.68 9.32
C LEU A 99 17.86 -12.17 10.58
N HIS A 100 17.18 -12.95 11.43
CA HIS A 100 17.80 -13.50 12.64
C HIS A 100 18.70 -14.70 12.33
N SER A 101 18.33 -15.55 11.37
CA SER A 101 19.02 -16.82 11.12
C SER A 101 20.18 -16.72 10.12
N PHE A 102 20.28 -15.65 9.33
CA PHE A 102 21.25 -15.56 8.25
C PHE A 102 21.84 -14.16 8.08
N ASP A 103 23.12 -14.11 7.70
CA ASP A 103 23.74 -12.92 7.14
C ASP A 103 23.52 -12.89 5.61
N TRP A 104 23.09 -11.74 5.10
CA TRP A 104 22.70 -11.58 3.71
C TRP A 104 23.76 -10.81 2.93
N LYS A 105 24.12 -11.32 1.76
CA LYS A 105 24.94 -10.62 0.76
C LYS A 105 24.46 -10.97 -0.63
N LEU A 106 24.66 -10.07 -1.58
CA LEU A 106 24.43 -10.38 -2.99
C LEU A 106 25.42 -11.46 -3.48
N PRO A 107 25.07 -12.23 -4.51
CA PRO A 107 26.01 -13.10 -5.20
C PRO A 107 27.23 -12.32 -5.71
N GLN A 108 28.36 -13.02 -5.86
CA GLN A 108 29.59 -12.37 -6.33
C GLN A 108 29.41 -11.87 -7.77
N GLY A 109 29.64 -10.56 -7.98
CA GLY A 109 29.50 -9.90 -9.28
C GLY A 109 28.16 -9.21 -9.51
N GLU A 110 27.26 -9.18 -8.53
CA GLU A 110 26.01 -8.42 -8.55
C GLU A 110 26.15 -7.14 -7.69
N GLU A 111 25.58 -6.02 -8.15
CA GLU A 111 25.48 -4.73 -7.45
C GLU A 111 24.06 -4.45 -6.93
#